data_AF-A0AAD1X2G6-F1
#
_entry.id   AF-A0AAD1X2G6-F1
#
_cell.length_a   1.000
_cell.length_b   1.000
_cell.length_c   1.000
_cell.angle_alpha   90.00
_cell.angle_beta   90.00
_cell.angle_gamma   90.00
#
_symmetry.space_group_name_H-M   'P 1'
#
loop_
_entity.id
_entity.type
_entity.pdbx_description
1 polymer ?
#
loop_
_entity_poly.entity_id
_entity_poly.type
_entity_poly.pdbx_seq_one_letter_code
_entity_poly.pdbx_strand_id
1 'polypeptide(L)'
;MSRSGSLDLINEVEENLLIMKQNQEIKPVKVKSMLEHLRSALEYCANDTFDKHQGKNISQRPDIYFPYGEQKFIDNFFTKKLKISNPHSSPLYNVYNSIQDRQSNSSWLGMMCNLTNEVKHRNPIPLKEDNVVTGMEVSALGFNLLKVDNDSTVSFKNTIVDGQRITDFTITKGNLESADNGVPININITQEKKIRFHGIEYEVIPFIQLCTTEIKNFINTVYDILDDMN
;
A
#
# COMPACT_ATOMS: atom_id res chain seq x y z
N MET A 1 5.84 -0.43 26.86
CA MET A 1 4.99 -0.96 25.76
C MET A 1 5.88 -1.14 24.56
N SER A 2 5.59 -2.08 23.67
CA SER A 2 6.49 -2.37 22.54
C SER A 2 5.82 -1.95 21.25
N ARG A 3 6.50 -1.09 20.47
CA ARG A 3 6.08 -0.77 19.10
C ARG A 3 6.15 -1.96 18.14
N SER A 4 6.73 -3.09 18.57
CA SER A 4 6.93 -4.29 17.76
C SER A 4 5.65 -4.80 17.12
N GLY A 5 4.53 -4.90 17.86
CA GLY A 5 3.29 -5.44 17.29
C GLY A 5 2.75 -4.62 16.11
N SER A 6 2.87 -3.29 16.18
CA SER A 6 2.48 -2.39 15.08
C SER A 6 3.48 -2.45 13.92
N LEU A 7 4.78 -2.54 14.22
CA LEU A 7 5.83 -2.65 13.20
C LEU A 7 5.85 -3.99 12.49
N ASP A 8 5.53 -5.10 13.17
CA ASP A 8 5.46 -6.44 12.57
C ASP A 8 4.39 -6.48 11.47
N LEU A 9 3.23 -5.86 11.70
CA LEU A 9 2.17 -5.69 10.70
C LEU A 9 2.61 -4.84 9.51
N ILE A 10 3.38 -3.78 9.75
CA ILE A 10 3.93 -2.92 8.69
C ILE A 10 4.99 -3.68 7.88
N ASN A 11 5.85 -4.45 8.54
CA ASN A 11 6.91 -5.23 7.89
C ASN A 11 6.29 -6.31 6.98
N GLU A 12 5.24 -7.02 7.43
CA GLU A 12 4.49 -7.96 6.59
C GLU A 12 3.94 -7.27 5.33
N VAL A 13 3.44 -6.04 5.45
CA VAL A 13 2.98 -5.25 4.29
C VAL A 13 4.14 -4.89 3.37
N GLU A 14 5.28 -4.46 3.92
CA GLU A 14 6.49 -4.13 3.13
C GLU A 14 7.02 -5.34 2.35
N GLU A 15 7.04 -6.53 2.97
CA GLU A 15 7.45 -7.78 2.33
C GLU A 15 6.51 -8.17 1.18
N ASN A 16 5.18 -8.16 1.42
CA ASN A 16 4.20 -8.45 0.36
C ASN A 16 4.25 -7.40 -0.76
N LEU A 17 4.49 -6.12 -0.43
CA LEU A 17 4.64 -5.05 -1.41
C LEU A 17 5.90 -5.23 -2.27
N LEU A 18 7.01 -5.69 -1.68
CA LEU A 18 8.23 -6.01 -2.43
C LEU A 18 7.98 -7.14 -3.44
N ILE A 19 7.30 -8.21 -3.02
CA ILE A 19 6.91 -9.33 -3.89
C ILE A 19 6.00 -8.83 -5.02
N MET A 20 5.01 -7.97 -4.72
CA MET A 20 4.14 -7.38 -5.74
C MET A 20 4.91 -6.52 -6.74
N LYS A 21 5.90 -5.73 -6.28
CA LYS A 21 6.75 -4.93 -7.17
C LYS A 21 7.64 -5.79 -8.06
N GLN A 22 8.17 -6.90 -7.53
CA GLN A 22 9.03 -7.81 -8.30
C GLN A 22 8.24 -8.54 -9.38
N ASN A 23 7.10 -9.10 -9.01
CA ASN A 23 6.32 -9.98 -9.89
C ASN A 23 5.29 -9.22 -10.72
N GLN A 24 5.02 -7.95 -10.38
CA GLN A 24 3.94 -7.12 -10.94
C GLN A 24 2.54 -7.78 -10.86
N GLU A 25 2.42 -8.82 -10.04
CA GLU A 25 1.20 -9.60 -9.86
C GLU A 25 0.45 -9.12 -8.62
N ILE A 26 -0.58 -8.30 -8.82
CA ILE A 26 -1.45 -7.88 -7.72
C ILE A 26 -2.61 -8.87 -7.55
N LYS A 27 -2.65 -9.51 -6.37
CA LYS A 27 -3.73 -10.40 -5.93
C LYS A 27 -4.68 -9.64 -5.01
N PRO A 28 -5.99 -9.50 -5.33
CA PRO A 28 -6.93 -8.75 -4.50
C PRO A 28 -6.97 -9.19 -3.03
N VAL A 29 -6.86 -10.50 -2.78
CA VAL A 29 -6.83 -11.06 -1.41
C VAL A 29 -5.62 -10.56 -0.63
N LYS A 30 -4.46 -10.41 -1.29
CA LYS A 30 -3.25 -9.86 -0.67
C LYS A 30 -3.36 -8.36 -0.45
N VAL A 31 -3.96 -7.62 -1.38
CA VAL A 31 -4.27 -6.19 -1.20
C VAL A 31 -5.16 -5.99 0.03
N LYS A 32 -6.23 -6.78 0.16
CA LYS A 32 -7.11 -6.76 1.33
C LYS A 32 -6.31 -7.00 2.62
N SER A 33 -5.54 -8.09 2.68
CA SER A 33 -4.75 -8.44 3.87
C SER A 33 -3.82 -7.30 4.27
N MET A 34 -3.13 -6.67 3.31
CA MET A 34 -2.25 -5.55 3.58
C MET A 34 -2.99 -4.33 4.14
N LEU A 35 -4.14 -3.97 3.56
CA LEU A 35 -4.95 -2.85 4.08
C LEU A 35 -5.47 -3.16 5.50
N GLU A 36 -5.86 -4.40 5.78
CA GLU A 36 -6.26 -4.84 7.13
C GLU A 36 -5.09 -4.77 8.12
N HIS A 37 -3.88 -5.18 7.75
CA HIS A 37 -2.69 -5.04 8.59
C HIS A 37 -2.35 -3.58 8.88
N LEU A 38 -2.39 -2.70 7.86
CA LEU A 38 -2.15 -1.27 8.02
C LEU A 38 -3.15 -0.63 9.00
N ARG A 39 -4.44 -1.00 8.91
CA ARG A 39 -5.45 -0.56 9.86
C ARG A 39 -5.20 -1.09 11.27
N SER A 40 -4.90 -2.38 11.41
CA SER A 40 -4.62 -3.01 12.70
C SER A 40 -3.41 -2.37 13.39
N ALA A 41 -2.37 -1.97 12.63
CA ALA A 41 -1.23 -1.24 13.18
C ALA A 41 -1.63 0.09 13.82
N LEU A 42 -2.54 0.86 13.18
CA LEU A 42 -3.10 2.07 13.77
C LEU A 42 -3.95 1.78 15.03
N GLU A 43 -4.74 0.70 15.00
CA GLU A 43 -5.56 0.29 16.15
C GLU A 43 -4.68 -0.14 17.34
N TYR A 44 -3.61 -0.88 17.12
CA TYR A 44 -2.62 -1.23 18.15
C TYR A 44 -1.97 0.02 18.75
N CYS A 45 -1.53 0.97 17.92
CA CYS A 45 -0.97 2.24 18.36
C CYS A 45 -1.96 3.04 19.23
N ALA A 46 -3.24 3.10 18.85
CA ALA A 46 -4.29 3.76 19.65
C ALA A 46 -4.55 3.07 20.99
N ASN A 47 -4.53 1.73 20.99
CA ASN A 47 -4.68 0.93 22.21
C ASN A 47 -3.51 1.13 23.18
N ASP A 48 -2.28 1.15 22.67
CA ASP A 48 -1.08 1.40 23.48
C ASP A 48 -1.06 2.85 24.01
N THR A 49 -1.48 3.81 23.19
CA THR A 49 -1.65 5.21 23.63
C THR A 49 -2.63 5.28 24.79
N PHE A 50 -3.76 4.59 24.70
CA PHE A 50 -4.75 4.52 25.77
C PHE A 50 -4.18 3.86 27.04
N ASP A 51 -3.53 2.71 26.89
CA ASP A 51 -2.94 1.96 28.00
C ASP A 51 -1.84 2.78 28.72
N LYS A 52 -1.07 3.62 28.00
CA LYS A 52 -0.10 4.55 28.61
C LYS A 52 -0.78 5.58 29.51
N HIS A 53 -1.92 6.12 29.09
CA HIS A 53 -2.59 7.21 29.81
C HIS A 53 -3.48 6.73 30.95
N GLN A 54 -4.17 5.59 30.78
CA GLN A 54 -5.15 5.08 31.74
C GLN A 54 -4.63 3.90 32.56
N GLY A 55 -3.49 3.33 32.19
CA GLY A 55 -2.97 2.10 32.78
C GLY A 55 -3.68 0.84 32.26
N LYS A 56 -3.06 -0.33 32.46
CA LYS A 56 -3.59 -1.62 31.97
C LYS A 56 -4.64 -2.26 32.88
N ASN A 57 -4.72 -1.83 34.14
CA ASN A 57 -5.54 -2.46 35.18
C ASN A 57 -6.87 -1.73 35.40
N ILE A 58 -7.58 -1.40 34.32
CA ILE A 58 -8.89 -0.75 34.39
C ILE A 58 -9.96 -1.84 34.45
N SER A 59 -10.88 -1.74 35.41
CA SER A 59 -11.91 -2.76 35.68
C SER A 59 -12.83 -3.04 34.49
N GLN A 60 -13.04 -2.04 33.62
CA GLN A 60 -13.82 -2.18 32.39
C GLN A 60 -13.14 -1.37 31.27
N ARG A 61 -12.31 -2.06 30.48
CA ARG A 61 -11.60 -1.46 29.35
C ARG A 61 -12.57 -1.25 28.19
N PRO A 62 -12.76 -0.02 27.69
CA PRO A 62 -13.61 0.22 26.54
C PRO A 62 -12.92 -0.24 25.25
N ASP A 63 -13.71 -0.48 24.20
CA ASP A 63 -13.16 -0.65 22.86
C ASP A 63 -12.47 0.65 22.42
N ILE A 64 -11.23 0.49 21.95
CA ILE A 64 -10.37 1.55 21.44
C ILE A 64 -10.11 1.29 19.96
N TYR A 65 -10.59 2.21 19.15
CA TYR A 65 -10.32 2.26 17.71
C TYR A 65 -9.48 3.49 17.42
N PHE A 66 -8.67 3.40 16.36
CA PHE A 66 -7.92 4.56 15.89
C PHE A 66 -8.89 5.68 15.46
N PRO A 67 -8.74 6.91 15.98
CA PRO A 67 -9.60 8.03 15.58
C PRO A 67 -9.16 8.56 14.22
N TYR A 68 -10.02 8.43 13.21
CA TYR A 68 -9.80 9.03 11.89
C TYR A 68 -11.05 9.75 11.37
N GLY A 69 -10.86 10.72 10.48
CA GLY A 69 -11.93 11.45 9.81
C GLY A 69 -12.25 12.80 10.46
N GLU A 70 -13.48 12.98 10.95
CA GLU A 70 -13.93 14.26 11.53
C GLU A 70 -13.17 14.64 12.81
N GLN A 71 -12.98 15.95 13.04
CA GLN A 71 -12.21 16.48 14.19
C GLN A 71 -12.71 15.94 15.52
N LYS A 72 -14.03 15.87 15.66
CA LYS A 72 -14.71 15.40 16.86
C LYS A 72 -14.24 14.00 17.29
N PHE A 73 -13.80 13.13 16.36
CA PHE A 73 -13.34 11.79 16.72
C PHE A 73 -11.97 11.84 17.40
N ILE A 74 -11.06 12.68 16.91
CA ILE A 74 -9.75 12.90 17.54
C ILE A 74 -9.97 13.59 18.89
N ASP A 75 -10.78 14.65 18.93
CA ASP A 75 -11.08 15.38 20.17
C ASP A 75 -11.69 14.46 21.23
N ASN A 76 -12.66 13.62 20.85
CA ASN A 76 -13.27 12.65 21.75
C ASN A 76 -12.28 11.59 22.22
N PHE A 77 -11.35 11.14 21.39
CA PHE A 77 -10.31 10.21 21.81
C PHE A 77 -9.46 10.83 22.93
N PHE A 78 -8.97 12.05 22.75
CA PHE A 78 -8.14 12.72 23.75
C PHE A 78 -8.91 13.12 25.02
N THR A 79 -10.08 13.74 24.86
CA THR A 79 -10.85 14.28 26.00
C THR A 79 -11.62 13.20 26.75
N LYS A 80 -12.22 12.22 26.06
CA LYS A 80 -13.10 11.22 26.68
C LYS A 80 -12.40 9.90 26.95
N LYS A 81 -11.53 9.42 26.05
CA LYS A 81 -10.82 8.14 26.23
C LYS A 81 -9.54 8.32 27.03
N LEU A 82 -8.68 9.28 26.64
CA LEU A 82 -7.42 9.55 27.33
C LEU A 82 -7.58 10.47 28.57
N LYS A 83 -8.75 11.10 28.73
CA LYS A 83 -9.07 12.05 29.82
C LYS A 83 -8.11 13.24 29.91
N ILE A 84 -7.60 13.69 28.77
CA ILE A 84 -6.76 14.89 28.68
C ILE A 84 -7.68 16.11 28.57
N SER A 85 -7.69 16.96 29.60
CA SER A 85 -8.58 18.13 29.69
C SER A 85 -8.29 19.20 28.64
N ASN A 86 -7.02 19.36 28.25
CA ASN A 86 -6.59 20.25 27.17
C ASN A 86 -5.81 19.44 26.10
N PRO A 87 -6.46 18.91 25.05
CA PRO A 87 -5.78 18.10 24.05
C PRO A 87 -4.58 18.80 23.39
N HIS A 88 -4.65 20.11 23.16
CA HIS A 88 -3.59 20.89 22.54
C HIS A 88 -2.29 20.95 23.36
N SER A 89 -2.34 20.65 24.65
CA SER A 89 -1.12 20.55 25.47
C SER A 89 -0.39 19.21 25.31
N SER A 90 -1.00 18.23 24.64
CA SER A 90 -0.38 16.93 24.37
C SER A 90 0.33 16.94 23.02
N PRO A 91 1.64 16.64 22.93
CA PRO A 91 2.33 16.48 21.65
C PRO A 91 1.67 15.42 20.75
N LEU A 92 1.09 14.39 21.35
CA LEU A 92 0.35 13.34 20.65
C LEU A 92 -0.85 13.90 19.88
N TYR A 93 -1.54 14.92 20.40
CA TYR A 93 -2.70 15.49 19.72
C TYR A 93 -2.32 16.08 18.36
N ASN A 94 -1.17 16.73 18.26
CA ASN A 94 -0.68 17.27 17.00
C ASN A 94 -0.32 16.16 16.01
N VAL A 95 0.33 15.09 16.48
CA VAL A 95 0.70 13.93 15.64
C VAL A 95 -0.53 13.17 15.15
N TYR A 96 -1.54 12.96 16.01
CA TYR A 96 -2.80 12.35 15.61
C TYR A 96 -3.59 13.20 14.62
N ASN A 97 -3.45 14.53 14.66
CA ASN A 97 -4.04 15.42 13.67
C ASN A 97 -3.25 15.47 12.36
N SER A 98 -1.92 15.35 12.40
CA SER A 98 -1.07 15.51 11.19
C SER A 98 -1.29 14.41 10.15
N ILE A 99 -1.68 13.21 10.58
CA ILE A 99 -1.99 12.09 9.67
C ILE A 99 -3.40 12.19 9.05
N GLN A 100 -4.28 13.06 9.57
CA GLN A 100 -5.66 13.15 9.10
C GLN A 100 -5.73 13.82 7.72
N ASP A 101 -6.63 13.33 6.86
CA ASP A 101 -6.88 13.85 5.50
C ASP A 101 -7.18 15.36 5.42
N ARG A 102 -7.53 16.01 6.54
CA ARG A 102 -7.79 17.46 6.61
C ARG A 102 -6.52 18.28 6.81
N GLN A 103 -5.44 17.64 7.23
CA GLN A 103 -4.12 18.23 7.50
C GLN A 103 -3.08 17.71 6.52
N SER A 104 -3.22 16.47 6.04
CA SER A 104 -2.49 15.98 4.88
C SER A 104 -3.19 16.47 3.61
N ASN A 105 -2.45 16.94 2.60
CA ASN A 105 -3.02 17.31 1.29
C ASN A 105 -3.47 16.07 0.48
N SER A 106 -3.84 14.97 1.14
CA SER A 106 -4.09 13.67 0.55
C SER A 106 -5.16 12.92 1.34
N SER A 107 -6.18 12.40 0.66
CA SER A 107 -7.30 11.66 1.26
C SER A 107 -7.01 10.17 1.49
N TRP A 108 -5.75 9.82 1.78
CA TRP A 108 -5.29 8.43 1.75
C TRP A 108 -5.74 7.65 2.98
N LEU A 109 -5.81 8.29 4.16
CA LEU A 109 -6.12 7.62 5.42
C LEU A 109 -7.59 7.21 5.43
N GLY A 110 -8.49 8.15 5.11
CA GLY A 110 -9.91 7.87 4.98
C GLY A 110 -10.19 6.81 3.94
N MET A 111 -9.51 6.86 2.79
CA MET A 111 -9.63 5.85 1.73
C MET A 111 -9.18 4.46 2.22
N MET A 112 -7.98 4.34 2.81
CA MET A 112 -7.46 3.08 3.33
C MET A 112 -8.40 2.47 4.37
N CYS A 113 -8.83 3.27 5.35
CA CYS A 113 -9.76 2.82 6.38
C CYS A 113 -11.13 2.42 5.80
N ASN A 114 -11.65 3.14 4.80
CA ASN A 114 -12.94 2.79 4.18
C ASN A 114 -12.85 1.54 3.30
N LEU A 115 -11.75 1.34 2.56
CA LEU A 115 -11.54 0.13 1.75
C LEU A 115 -11.55 -1.14 2.63
N THR A 116 -11.01 -1.08 3.85
CA THR A 116 -11.12 -2.21 4.80
C THR A 116 -12.55 -2.46 5.30
N ASN A 117 -13.42 -1.43 5.31
CA ASN A 117 -14.83 -1.56 5.72
C ASN A 117 -15.73 -2.06 4.57
N GLU A 118 -15.56 -1.57 3.34
CA GLU A 118 -16.40 -1.98 2.21
C GLU A 118 -16.22 -3.46 1.87
N VAL A 119 -15.00 -3.99 2.05
CA VAL A 119 -14.67 -5.40 1.83
C VAL A 119 -15.26 -6.33 2.90
N LYS A 120 -15.73 -5.80 4.04
CA LYS A 120 -16.50 -6.57 5.05
C LYS A 120 -17.96 -6.78 4.64
N HIS A 121 -18.51 -5.95 3.76
CA HIS A 121 -19.95 -5.94 3.45
C HIS A 121 -20.28 -6.22 1.97
N ARG A 122 -19.32 -6.13 1.04
CA ARG A 122 -19.49 -6.44 -0.39
C ARG A 122 -18.25 -7.11 -0.99
N ASN A 123 -18.45 -7.71 -2.16
CA ASN A 123 -17.50 -8.45 -3.01
C ASN A 123 -16.03 -7.93 -2.99
N PRO A 124 -15.04 -8.79 -3.32
CA PRO A 124 -13.62 -8.40 -3.41
C PRO A 124 -13.44 -7.05 -4.12
N ILE A 125 -12.49 -6.23 -3.63
CA ILE A 125 -12.17 -4.90 -4.16
C ILE A 125 -12.19 -4.98 -5.69
N PRO A 126 -13.08 -4.24 -6.39
CA PRO A 126 -13.15 -4.29 -7.83
C PRO A 126 -11.88 -3.65 -8.38
N LEU A 127 -10.88 -4.49 -8.64
CA LEU A 127 -9.78 -4.14 -9.52
C LEU A 127 -10.40 -3.98 -10.90
N LYS A 128 -10.44 -2.75 -11.40
CA LYS A 128 -10.72 -2.56 -12.81
C LYS A 128 -9.43 -2.88 -13.56
N GLU A 129 -9.48 -3.91 -14.38
CA GLU A 129 -8.50 -4.17 -15.43
C GLU A 129 -8.70 -3.14 -16.55
N ASP A 130 -8.50 -1.86 -16.25
CA ASP A 130 -8.20 -0.90 -17.30
C ASP A 130 -6.74 -1.18 -17.68
N ASN A 131 -6.55 -2.14 -18.60
CA ASN A 131 -5.28 -2.73 -19.00
C ASN A 131 -4.35 -1.71 -19.65
N VAL A 132 -3.78 -0.79 -18.88
CA VAL A 132 -2.71 0.10 -19.32
C VAL A 132 -1.43 -0.70 -19.28
N VAL A 133 -0.89 -1.07 -20.45
CA VAL A 133 0.41 -1.74 -20.53
C VAL A 133 1.49 -0.79 -19.97
N THR A 134 2.27 -1.26 -18.99
CA THR A 134 3.39 -0.51 -18.38
C THR A 134 4.76 -1.04 -18.80
N GLY A 135 4.81 -2.26 -19.33
CA GLY A 135 6.05 -2.84 -19.82
C GLY A 135 5.88 -4.23 -20.41
N MET A 136 6.94 -4.70 -21.07
CA MET A 136 7.02 -6.03 -21.67
C MET A 136 8.37 -6.69 -21.35
N GLU A 137 8.33 -7.99 -21.11
CA GLU A 137 9.50 -8.85 -21.04
C GLU A 137 9.46 -9.84 -22.21
N VAL A 138 10.57 -9.94 -22.94
CA VAL A 138 10.74 -10.85 -24.08
C VAL A 138 11.81 -11.89 -23.74
N SER A 139 11.50 -13.16 -23.94
CA SER A 139 12.43 -14.28 -23.78
C SER A 139 12.39 -15.23 -24.97
N ALA A 140 13.49 -15.95 -25.22
CA ALA A 140 13.55 -17.01 -26.23
C ALA A 140 14.52 -18.10 -25.78
N LEU A 141 14.19 -19.37 -26.07
CA LEU A 141 15.07 -20.52 -25.78
C LEU A 141 15.52 -20.59 -24.30
N GLY A 142 14.67 -20.14 -23.37
CA GLY A 142 14.98 -20.09 -21.93
C GLY A 142 15.86 -18.91 -21.49
N PHE A 143 16.23 -18.00 -22.40
CA PHE A 143 16.97 -16.78 -22.09
C PHE A 143 16.04 -15.56 -22.05
N ASN A 144 16.17 -14.75 -21.00
CA ASN A 144 15.56 -13.42 -20.94
C ASN A 144 16.36 -12.46 -21.83
N LEU A 145 15.72 -11.91 -22.87
CA LEU A 145 16.40 -11.09 -23.87
C LEU A 145 16.30 -9.61 -23.55
N LEU A 146 15.11 -9.15 -23.17
CA LEU A 146 14.80 -7.72 -23.06
C LEU A 146 13.67 -7.49 -22.06
N LYS A 147 13.76 -6.39 -21.31
CA LYS A 147 12.67 -5.78 -20.57
C LYS A 147 12.55 -4.31 -21.01
N VAL A 148 11.35 -3.87 -21.35
CA VAL A 148 11.05 -2.50 -21.81
C VAL A 148 9.85 -1.92 -21.07
N ASP A 149 9.84 -0.60 -20.92
CA ASP A 149 8.65 0.15 -20.49
C ASP A 149 7.69 0.41 -21.65
N ASN A 150 6.55 1.05 -21.37
CA ASN A 150 5.49 1.29 -22.35
C ASN A 150 5.77 2.41 -23.35
N ASP A 151 6.77 3.26 -23.11
CA ASP A 151 7.14 4.37 -24.01
C ASP A 151 8.34 4.02 -24.92
N SER A 152 8.99 2.89 -24.65
CA SER A 152 10.12 2.40 -25.41
C SER A 152 9.75 1.98 -26.84
N THR A 153 10.71 2.19 -27.76
CA THR A 153 10.70 1.61 -29.10
C THR A 153 11.99 0.82 -29.30
N VAL A 154 11.88 -0.48 -29.57
CA VAL A 154 13.02 -1.39 -29.69
C VAL A 154 12.80 -2.35 -30.86
N SER A 155 13.82 -2.58 -31.69
CA SER A 155 13.74 -3.50 -32.83
C SER A 155 14.90 -4.49 -32.80
N PHE A 156 14.57 -5.77 -32.88
CA PHE A 156 15.51 -6.89 -32.99
C PHE A 156 15.34 -7.51 -34.37
N LYS A 157 16.41 -7.48 -35.16
CA LYS A 157 16.45 -8.05 -36.52
C LYS A 157 17.66 -8.96 -36.69
N ASN A 158 17.45 -10.10 -37.34
CA ASN A 158 18.44 -11.13 -37.60
C ASN A 158 19.24 -11.53 -36.36
N THR A 159 18.55 -11.69 -35.23
CA THR A 159 19.18 -12.01 -33.94
C THR A 159 19.36 -13.53 -33.78
N ILE A 160 20.50 -13.92 -33.22
CA ILE A 160 20.84 -15.32 -32.95
C ILE A 160 21.01 -15.49 -31.44
N VAL A 161 20.31 -16.47 -30.87
CA VAL A 161 20.40 -16.86 -29.46
C VAL A 161 20.71 -18.35 -29.42
N ASP A 162 21.77 -18.72 -28.71
CA ASP A 162 22.24 -20.11 -28.62
C ASP A 162 22.40 -20.80 -30.00
N GLY A 163 23.00 -20.07 -30.95
CA GLY A 163 23.22 -20.55 -32.32
C GLY A 163 21.96 -20.64 -33.20
N GLN A 164 20.77 -20.37 -32.66
CA GLN A 164 19.52 -20.40 -33.40
C GLN A 164 19.03 -19.00 -33.71
N ARG A 165 18.56 -18.78 -34.93
CA ARG A 165 17.92 -17.52 -35.31
C ARG A 165 16.58 -17.41 -34.60
N ILE A 166 16.40 -16.37 -33.80
CA ILE A 166 15.12 -16.03 -33.21
C ILE A 166 14.32 -15.17 -34.18
N THR A 167 13.00 -15.17 -33.98
CA THR A 167 12.06 -14.34 -34.71
C THR A 167 12.40 -12.86 -34.58
N ASP A 168 12.37 -12.14 -35.70
CA ASP A 168 12.54 -10.68 -35.70
C ASP A 168 11.30 -10.03 -35.07
N PHE A 169 11.50 -9.04 -34.20
CA PHE A 169 10.39 -8.34 -33.55
C PHE A 169 10.68 -6.86 -33.33
N THR A 170 9.62 -6.06 -33.27
CA THR A 170 9.68 -4.64 -32.94
C THR A 170 8.62 -4.33 -31.88
N ILE A 171 9.04 -3.68 -30.81
CA ILE A 171 8.15 -3.10 -29.80
C ILE A 171 8.07 -1.61 -30.08
N THR A 172 6.86 -1.07 -30.19
CA THR A 172 6.59 0.36 -30.33
C THR A 172 5.48 0.75 -29.37
N LYS A 173 5.80 1.54 -28.34
CA LYS A 173 4.83 2.08 -27.39
C LYS A 173 3.88 1.03 -26.80
N GLY A 174 4.44 -0.05 -26.27
CA GLY A 174 3.64 -1.15 -25.71
C GLY A 174 2.87 -2.00 -26.74
N ASN A 175 3.19 -1.91 -28.03
CA ASN A 175 2.71 -2.84 -29.06
C ASN A 175 3.87 -3.66 -29.62
N LEU A 176 3.68 -4.96 -29.78
CA LEU A 176 4.66 -5.86 -30.36
C LEU A 176 4.22 -6.30 -31.75
N GLU A 177 5.11 -6.14 -32.72
CA GLU A 177 5.02 -6.75 -34.05
C GLU A 177 6.15 -7.76 -34.20
N SER A 178 5.82 -9.01 -34.56
CA SER A 178 6.79 -10.05 -34.84
C SER A 178 6.64 -10.56 -36.27
N ALA A 179 7.76 -10.85 -36.93
CA ALA A 179 7.76 -11.58 -38.20
C ALA A 179 7.52 -13.09 -37.96
N ASP A 180 7.30 -13.86 -39.01
CA ASP A 180 7.25 -15.32 -38.92
C ASP A 180 8.56 -15.92 -39.47
N ASN A 181 9.66 -15.69 -38.73
CA ASN A 181 11.00 -15.99 -39.23
C ASN A 181 12.03 -16.42 -38.16
N GLY A 182 11.88 -17.62 -37.61
CA GLY A 182 12.86 -18.21 -36.71
C GLY A 182 12.19 -18.88 -35.53
N VAL A 183 12.93 -19.06 -34.43
CA VAL A 183 12.36 -19.57 -33.19
C VAL A 183 11.41 -18.52 -32.58
N PRO A 184 10.20 -18.90 -32.14
CA PRO A 184 9.27 -17.98 -31.51
C PRO A 184 9.82 -17.37 -30.21
N ILE A 185 9.39 -16.15 -29.94
CA ILE A 185 9.65 -15.45 -28.67
C ILE A 185 8.46 -15.61 -27.72
N ASN A 186 8.72 -15.63 -26.41
CA ASN A 186 7.70 -15.56 -25.37
C ASN A 186 7.64 -14.13 -24.83
N ILE A 187 6.41 -13.62 -24.62
CA ILE A 187 6.19 -12.26 -24.13
C ILE A 187 5.34 -12.30 -22.87
N ASN A 188 5.82 -11.64 -21.83
CA ASN A 188 5.04 -11.32 -20.63
C ASN A 188 4.72 -9.82 -20.63
N ILE A 189 3.44 -9.46 -20.57
CA ILE A 189 2.97 -8.07 -20.57
C ILE A 189 2.64 -7.66 -19.13
N THR A 190 3.16 -6.52 -18.71
CA THR A 190 2.87 -5.89 -17.40
C THR A 190 1.80 -4.81 -17.58
N GLN A 191 0.81 -4.75 -16.67
CA GLN A 191 -0.32 -3.80 -16.75
C GLN A 191 -0.50 -3.01 -15.44
N GLU A 192 -0.91 -1.73 -15.52
CA GLU A 192 -1.36 -0.95 -14.35
C GLU A 192 -2.62 -1.58 -13.78
N LYS A 193 -2.58 -2.00 -12.52
CA LYS A 193 -3.79 -2.42 -11.82
C LYS A 193 -4.23 -1.29 -10.91
N LYS A 194 -5.40 -0.72 -11.23
CA LYS A 194 -6.00 0.39 -10.50
C LYS A 194 -7.15 -0.10 -9.60
N ILE A 195 -7.27 0.55 -8.45
CA ILE A 195 -8.47 0.51 -7.60
C ILE A 195 -9.26 1.79 -7.82
N ARG A 196 -10.56 1.65 -8.05
CA ARG A 196 -11.46 2.81 -8.14
C ARG A 196 -12.20 2.97 -6.81
N PHE A 197 -12.07 4.13 -6.18
CA PHE A 197 -12.74 4.46 -4.92
C PHE A 197 -13.40 5.83 -5.03
N HIS A 198 -14.71 5.91 -4.79
CA HIS A 198 -15.53 7.12 -4.99
C HIS A 198 -15.33 7.84 -6.34
N GLY A 199 -15.07 7.08 -7.41
CA GLY A 199 -14.86 7.63 -8.74
C GLY A 199 -13.43 8.09 -9.06
N ILE A 200 -12.51 8.02 -8.09
CA ILE A 200 -11.08 8.31 -8.28
C ILE A 200 -10.33 6.99 -8.45
N GLU A 201 -9.38 6.94 -9.39
CA GLU A 201 -8.55 5.77 -9.65
C GLU A 201 -7.17 5.93 -9.04
N TYR A 202 -6.70 4.88 -8.39
CA TYR A 202 -5.37 4.83 -7.78
C TYR A 202 -4.66 3.57 -8.23
N GLU A 203 -3.39 3.69 -8.60
CA GLU A 203 -2.54 2.54 -8.76
C GLU A 203 -2.31 1.87 -7.40
N VAL A 204 -2.49 0.54 -7.36
CA VAL A 204 -2.47 -0.22 -6.09
C VAL A 204 -1.12 -0.14 -5.38
N ILE A 205 -0.02 -0.34 -6.10
CA ILE A 205 1.32 -0.38 -5.50
C ILE A 205 1.71 0.99 -4.93
N PRO A 206 1.64 2.11 -5.69
CA PRO A 206 1.90 3.44 -5.13
C PRO A 206 1.00 3.80 -3.96
N PHE A 207 -0.29 3.43 -4.01
CA PHE A 207 -1.23 3.71 -2.93
C PHE A 207 -0.87 2.98 -1.63
N ILE A 208 -0.61 1.67 -1.69
CA ILE A 208 -0.20 0.89 -0.51
C ILE A 208 1.12 1.42 0.01
N GLN A 209 2.08 1.73 -0.88
CA GLN A 209 3.37 2.28 -0.48
C GLN A 209 3.23 3.60 0.29
N LEU A 210 2.39 4.51 -0.20
CA LEU A 210 2.06 5.75 0.50
C LEU A 210 1.51 5.46 1.89
N CYS A 211 0.50 4.59 2.00
CA CYS A 211 -0.11 4.23 3.28
C CYS A 211 0.94 3.66 4.25
N THR A 212 1.78 2.72 3.78
CA THR A 212 2.83 2.09 4.59
C THR A 212 3.81 3.12 5.12
N THR A 213 4.32 4.01 4.26
CA THR A 213 5.29 5.04 4.66
C THR A 213 4.70 6.01 5.68
N GLU A 214 3.52 6.54 5.42
CA GLU A 214 2.86 7.51 6.31
C GLU A 214 2.52 6.89 7.67
N ILE A 215 1.99 5.68 7.69
CA ILE A 215 1.64 4.97 8.93
C ILE A 215 2.90 4.61 9.73
N LYS A 216 3.99 4.18 9.07
CA LYS A 216 5.26 3.87 9.74
C LYS A 216 5.87 5.12 10.40
N ASN A 217 5.86 6.25 9.69
CA ASN A 217 6.32 7.52 10.25
C ASN A 217 5.47 7.94 11.46
N PHE A 218 4.15 7.91 11.31
CA PHE A 218 3.22 8.21 12.38
C PHE A 218 3.44 7.34 13.62
N ILE A 219 3.52 6.01 13.44
CA ILE A 219 3.73 5.06 14.55
C ILE A 219 5.03 5.38 15.27
N ASN A 220 6.14 5.54 14.54
CA ASN A 220 7.42 5.84 15.18
C ASN A 220 7.35 7.13 16.00
N THR A 221 6.79 8.21 15.44
CA THR A 221 6.64 9.47 16.16
C THR A 221 5.76 9.35 17.41
N VAL A 222 4.65 8.59 17.34
CA VAL A 222 3.79 8.37 18.51
C VAL A 222 4.55 7.62 19.60
N TYR A 223 5.22 6.52 19.27
CA TYR A 223 5.94 5.74 20.28
C TYR A 223 7.14 6.50 20.86
N ASP A 224 7.85 7.29 20.06
CA ASP A 224 8.93 8.16 20.58
C ASP A 224 8.38 9.10 21.66
N ILE A 225 7.23 9.75 21.42
CA ILE A 225 6.56 10.59 22.42
C ILE A 225 6.11 9.79 23.64
N LEU A 226 5.52 8.60 23.45
CA LEU A 226 5.05 7.75 24.55
C LEU A 226 6.19 7.22 25.42
N ASP A 227 7.36 6.98 24.84
CA ASP A 227 8.55 6.52 25.54
C ASP A 227 9.15 7.66 26.40
N ASP A 228 9.05 8.91 25.95
CA ASP A 228 9.48 10.11 26.69
C ASP A 228 8.53 10.50 27.84
N MET A 229 7.25 10.10 27.76
CA MET A 229 6.28 10.28 28.84
C MET A 229 6.57 9.29 29.98
N ASN A 230 7.55 9.57 30.84
CA ASN A 230 7.76 8.80 32.07
C ASN A 230 6.63 9.01 33.09
#